data_AF-A0A699X9W7-F1
#
_entry.id   AF-A0A699X9W7-F1
#
_cell.length_a   1.000
_cell.length_b   1.000
_cell.length_c   1.000
_cell.angle_alpha   90.00
_cell.angle_beta   90.00
_cell.angle_gamma   90.00
#
_symmetry.space_group_name_H-M   'P 1'
#
loop_
_entity.id
_entity.type
_entity.pdbx_description
1 polymer ?
#
loop_
_entity_poly.entity_id
_entity_poly.type
_entity_poly.pdbx_seq_one_letter_code
_entity_poly.pdbx_strand_id
1 'polypeptide(L)'
;QKELNIRQCRWLELLSDYDCDIHYHLGKENVVADALSRKEQEPPLRVRALVMTIGLDLPMQILNAETEARKPKNIKKEDVVGMLVENSRDPE
;
A
#
# COMPACT_ATOMS: atom_id res chain seq x y z
N GLN A 1 2.84 -20.93 34.97
CA GLN A 1 3.30 -19.65 34.38
C GLN A 1 2.76 -19.57 32.98
N LYS A 2 2.03 -18.50 32.62
CA LYS A 2 1.66 -18.28 31.21
C LYS A 2 2.91 -17.80 30.48
N GLU A 3 3.24 -18.48 29.40
CA GLU A 3 4.35 -18.09 28.52
C GLU A 3 3.99 -16.77 27.82
N LEU A 4 4.94 -15.84 27.78
CA LEU A 4 4.72 -14.53 27.15
C LEU A 4 4.69 -14.68 25.62
N ASN A 5 3.84 -13.92 24.97
CA ASN A 5 3.85 -13.86 23.51
C ASN A 5 5.15 -13.19 23.02
N ILE A 6 5.66 -13.58 21.85
CA ILE A 6 6.87 -13.01 21.21
C ILE A 6 6.87 -11.47 21.24
N ARG A 7 5.71 -10.83 21.02
CA ARG A 7 5.59 -9.36 21.09
C ARG A 7 5.90 -8.84 22.49
N GLN A 8 5.37 -9.49 23.53
CA GLN A 8 5.60 -9.11 24.92
C GLN A 8 7.08 -9.28 25.31
N CYS A 9 7.73 -10.36 24.87
CA CYS A 9 9.17 -10.55 25.11
C CYS A 9 10.01 -9.41 24.52
N ARG A 10 9.74 -9.04 23.27
CA ARG A 10 10.43 -7.91 22.60
C ARG A 10 10.22 -6.58 23.33
N TRP A 11 9.01 -6.33 23.85
CA TRP A 11 8.74 -5.14 24.66
C TRP A 11 9.49 -5.16 25.99
N LEU A 12 9.61 -6.32 26.65
CA LEU A 12 10.39 -6.44 27.88
C LEU A 12 11.88 -6.24 27.66
N GLU A 13 12.44 -6.80 26.57
CA GLU A 13 13.83 -6.53 26.17
C GLU A 13 14.06 -5.02 26.00
N LEU A 14 13.18 -4.35 25.25
CA LEU A 14 13.28 -2.90 25.05
C LEU A 14 13.16 -2.11 26.35
N LEU A 15 12.21 -2.49 27.22
CA LEU A 15 12.01 -1.80 28.50
C LEU A 15 13.17 -2.05 29.47
N SER A 16 13.89 -3.16 29.36
CA SER A 16 15.03 -3.46 30.25
C SER A 16 16.20 -2.50 30.10
N ASP A 17 16.28 -1.80 28.96
CA ASP A 17 17.27 -0.76 28.72
C ASP A 17 16.97 0.55 29.46
N TYR A 18 15.77 0.69 30.02
CA TYR A 18 15.30 1.89 30.71
C TYR A 18 14.94 1.56 32.16
N ASP A 19 15.29 2.45 33.09
CA ASP A 19 14.82 2.38 34.47
C ASP A 19 13.39 2.94 34.54
N CYS A 20 12.40 2.09 34.20
CA CYS A 20 11.00 2.48 34.12
C CYS A 20 10.07 1.54 34.90
N ASP A 21 9.18 2.14 35.70
CA ASP A 21 8.10 1.44 36.39
C ASP A 21 6.79 1.53 35.60
N ILE A 22 6.11 0.40 35.43
CA ILE A 22 4.83 0.33 34.73
C ILE A 22 3.68 0.53 35.73
N HIS A 23 3.07 1.71 35.72
CA HIS A 23 1.89 2.02 36.52
C HIS A 23 0.61 2.03 35.70
N TYR A 24 -0.46 1.46 36.26
CA TYR A 24 -1.78 1.54 35.66
C TYR A 24 -2.47 2.86 36.05
N HIS A 25 -2.80 3.66 35.05
CA HIS A 25 -3.56 4.90 35.22
C HIS A 25 -4.97 4.75 34.67
N LEU A 26 -5.96 5.24 35.41
CA LEU A 26 -7.34 5.25 34.94
C LEU A 26 -7.49 6.25 33.78
N GLY A 27 -8.40 5.99 32.84
CA GLY A 27 -8.51 6.73 31.57
C GLY A 27 -8.61 8.26 31.66
N LYS A 28 -9.00 8.82 32.82
CA LYS A 28 -9.02 10.28 33.06
C LYS A 28 -7.62 10.91 33.10
N GLU A 29 -6.59 10.16 33.50
CA GLU A 29 -5.19 10.61 33.48
C GLU A 29 -4.53 10.31 32.12
N ASN A 30 -5.10 9.40 31.33
CA ASN A 30 -4.60 9.00 30.02
C ASN A 30 -5.04 9.94 28.88
N VAL A 31 -5.63 11.10 29.19
CA VAL A 31 -6.23 12.03 28.21
C VAL A 31 -5.22 12.49 27.16
N VAL A 32 -3.97 12.74 27.56
CA VAL A 32 -2.91 13.18 26.63
C VAL A 32 -2.55 12.07 25.65
N ALA A 33 -2.32 10.85 26.14
CA ALA A 33 -1.98 9.72 25.27
C ALA A 33 -3.14 9.33 24.35
N ASP A 34 -4.39 9.36 24.85
CA ASP A 34 -5.59 9.10 24.05
C ASP A 34 -5.75 10.16 22.94
N ALA A 35 -5.54 11.44 23.25
CA ALA A 35 -5.59 12.52 22.26
C ALA A 35 -4.51 12.35 21.17
N LEU A 36 -3.29 11.98 21.55
CA LEU A 36 -2.19 11.73 20.61
C LEU A 36 -2.46 10.53 19.70
N SER A 37 -2.96 9.43 20.27
CA SER A 37 -3.29 8.21 19.51
C SER A 37 -4.35 8.46 18.44
N ARG A 38 -5.38 9.25 18.75
CA ARG A 38 -6.43 9.62 17.79
C ARG A 38 -5.91 10.49 16.65
N LYS A 39 -4.95 11.38 16.92
CA LYS A 39 -4.35 12.25 15.91
C LYS A 39 -3.57 11.46 14.86
N GLU A 40 -2.82 10.42 15.26
CA GLU A 40 -2.07 9.59 14.31
C GLU A 40 -2.98 8.71 13.45
N GLN A 41 -4.16 8.33 13.95
CA GLN A 41 -5.10 7.48 13.23
C GLN A 41 -5.99 8.20 12.22
N GLU A 42 -6.14 9.53 12.28
CA GLU A 42 -6.89 10.26 11.26
C GLU A 42 -6.15 10.15 9.91
N PRO A 43 -6.62 9.31 8.97
CA PRO A 43 -6.02 9.30 7.65
C PRO A 43 -6.33 10.67 7.05
N PRO A 44 -5.38 11.34 6.38
CA PRO A 44 -5.71 12.58 5.71
C PRO A 44 -6.84 12.26 4.73
N LEU A 45 -8.01 12.88 4.92
CA LEU A 45 -9.21 12.64 4.10
C LEU A 45 -8.92 12.73 2.59
N ARG A 46 -7.87 13.49 2.24
CA ARG A 46 -7.33 13.67 0.89
C ARG A 46 -6.73 12.41 0.25
N VAL A 47 -6.19 11.47 1.02
CA VAL A 47 -5.56 10.25 0.48
C VAL A 47 -6.61 9.34 -0.16
N ARG A 48 -7.83 9.26 0.39
CA ARG A 48 -8.91 8.44 -0.20
C ARG A 48 -9.39 8.99 -1.53
N ALA A 49 -9.58 10.31 -1.62
CA ALA A 49 -9.96 10.97 -2.87
C ALA A 49 -8.88 10.79 -3.95
N LEU A 50 -7.61 11.05 -3.61
CA LEU A 50 -6.49 10.91 -4.53
C LEU A 50 -6.29 9.45 -4.98
N VAL A 51 -6.43 8.48 -4.07
CA VAL A 51 -6.37 7.04 -4.38
C VAL A 51 -7.51 6.61 -5.30
N MET A 52 -8.73 7.12 -5.11
CA MET A 52 -9.85 6.86 -6.02
C MET A 52 -9.61 7.50 -7.40
N THR A 53 -9.10 8.73 -7.46
CA THR A 53 -8.79 9.39 -8.74
C THR A 53 -7.66 8.66 -9.47
N ILE A 54 -6.53 8.39 -8.81
CA ILE A 54 -5.39 7.70 -9.43
C ILE A 54 -5.75 6.26 -9.79
N GLY A 55 -6.45 5.55 -8.89
CA GLY A 55 -6.81 4.14 -9.09
C GLY A 55 -7.81 3.91 -10.22
N LEU A 56 -8.67 4.87 -10.53
CA LEU A 56 -9.67 4.76 -11.60
C LEU A 56 -9.23 5.44 -12.91
N ASP A 57 -8.52 6.56 -12.83
CA ASP A 57 -8.14 7.35 -14.00
C ASP A 57 -6.92 6.77 -14.72
N LEU A 58 -5.92 6.29 -13.98
CA LEU A 58 -4.69 5.76 -14.58
C LEU A 58 -4.93 4.52 -15.46
N PRO A 59 -5.71 3.50 -15.05
CA PRO A 59 -6.01 2.36 -15.91
C PRO A 59 -6.80 2.76 -17.16
N MET A 60 -7.72 3.73 -17.05
CA MET A 60 -8.46 4.24 -18.20
C MET A 60 -7.57 5.00 -19.18
N GLN A 61 -6.63 5.81 -18.69
CA GLN A 61 -5.66 6.51 -19.55
C GLN A 61 -4.74 5.51 -20.27
N ILE A 62 -4.29 4.45 -19.59
CA ILE A 62 -3.46 3.40 -20.19
C ILE A 62 -4.23 2.68 -21.30
N LEU A 63 -5.47 2.23 -21.03
CA LEU A 63 -6.31 1.54 -22.02
C LEU A 63 -6.60 2.42 -23.24
N ASN A 64 -6.85 3.71 -23.02
CA ASN A 64 -7.03 4.67 -24.11
C ASN A 64 -5.73 4.86 -24.92
N ALA A 65 -4.58 4.97 -24.27
CA ALA A 65 -3.30 5.08 -24.96
C ALA A 65 -2.95 3.82 -25.77
N GLU A 66 -3.18 2.63 -25.23
CA GLU A 66 -2.99 1.35 -25.93
C GLU A 66 -3.91 1.21 -27.15
N THR A 67 -5.20 1.56 -26.99
CA THR A 67 -6.17 1.51 -28.09
C THR A 67 -5.85 2.53 -29.18
N GLU A 68 -5.36 3.73 -28.83
CA GLU A 68 -4.84 4.72 -29.78
C GLU A 68 -3.58 4.23 -30.51
N ALA A 69 -2.63 3.63 -29.80
CA ALA A 69 -1.40 3.08 -30.39
C ALA A 69 -1.69 1.91 -31.34
N ARG A 70 -2.69 1.07 -31.03
CA ARG A 70 -3.11 -0.08 -31.84
C ARG A 70 -3.95 0.31 -33.07
N LYS A 71 -4.25 1.60 -33.28
CA LYS A 71 -4.95 2.04 -34.50
C LYS A 71 -4.11 1.73 -35.75
N PRO A 72 -4.73 1.28 -36.84
CA PRO A 72 -4.01 0.86 -38.06
C PRO A 72 -3.22 1.99 -38.73
N LYS A 73 -3.54 3.25 -38.41
CA LYS A 73 -2.81 4.43 -38.89
C LYS A 73 -1.45 4.63 -38.19
N ASN A 74 -1.27 4.04 -37.01
CA ASN A 74 -0.11 4.22 -36.14
C ASN A 74 0.84 3.01 -36.13
N ILE A 75 0.41 1.85 -36.64
CA ILE A 75 1.20 0.62 -36.72
C ILE A 75 2.06 0.64 -37.99
N LYS A 76 3.40 0.52 -37.86
CA LYS A 76 4.29 0.39 -39.03
C LYS A 76 4.30 -1.05 -39.53
N LYS A 77 4.58 -1.25 -40.82
CA LYS A 77 4.57 -2.59 -41.45
C LYS A 77 5.63 -3.52 -40.85
N GLU A 78 6.75 -2.99 -40.36
CA GLU A 78 7.78 -3.78 -39.67
C GLU A 78 7.30 -4.30 -38.30
N ASP A 79 6.45 -3.56 -37.58
CA ASP A 79 5.94 -3.93 -36.25
C ASP A 79 5.02 -5.16 -36.31
N VAL A 80 4.28 -5.33 -37.42
CA VAL A 80 3.41 -6.49 -37.66
C VAL A 80 4.20 -7.77 -37.91
N VAL A 81 5.40 -7.66 -38.50
CA VAL A 81 6.27 -8.81 -38.79
C VAL A 81 6.76 -9.46 -37.48
N GLY A 82 7.13 -8.66 -36.48
CA GLY A 82 7.51 -9.16 -35.15
C GLY A 82 6.35 -9.81 -34.39
N MET A 83 5.14 -9.24 -34.50
CA MET A 83 3.93 -9.78 -33.85
C MET A 83 3.46 -11.13 -34.41
N LEU A 84 3.61 -11.37 -35.71
CA LEU A 84 3.22 -12.64 -36.32
C LEU A 84 4.19 -13.78 -35.98
N VAL A 85 5.48 -13.47 -35.81
CA VAL A 85 6.54 -14.44 -35.46
C VAL A 85 6.38 -14.98 -34.02
N GLU A 86 5.92 -14.15 -33.08
CA GLU A 86 5.67 -14.59 -31.69
C GLU A 86 4.40 -15.46 -31.58
N ASN A 87 3.35 -15.19 -32.38
CA ASN A 87 2.12 -15.99 -32.38
C ASN A 87 2.24 -17.33 -33.16
N SER A 88 3.33 -17.54 -33.90
CA SER A 88 3.60 -18.79 -34.65
C SER A 88 4.52 -19.76 -33.92
N ARG A 89 4.93 -19.47 -32.68
CA ARG A 89 5.56 -20.46 -31.81
C ARG A 89 4.42 -21.18 -31.07
N ASP A 90 4.10 -22.38 -31.55
CA ASP A 90 3.06 -23.24 -31.01
C ASP A 90 3.15 -23.38 -29.48
N PRO A 91 2.02 -23.46 -28.76
CA PRO A 91 2.02 -23.88 -27.37
C PRO A 91 2.12 -25.41 -27.35
N GLU A 92 3.32 -25.93 -27.08
CA GLU A 92 3.45 -27.27 -26.47
C GLU A 92 2.99 -27.21 -25.00
#